data_AF-A0A8S8YQL4-F1
#
_entry.id   AF-A0A8S8YQL4-F1
#
_cell.length_a   1.000
_cell.length_b   1.000
_cell.length_c   1.000
_cell.angle_alpha   90.00
_cell.angle_beta   90.00
_cell.angle_gamma   90.00
#
_symmetry.space_group_name_H-M   'P 1'
#
loop_
_entity.id
_entity.type
_entity.pdbx_description
1 polymer ?
#
loop_
_entity_poly.entity_id
_entity_poly.type
_entity_poly.pdbx_seq_one_letter_code
_entity_poly.pdbx_strand_id
1 'polypeptide(L)'
;MGEVATGDSGPVGVHPQRSVLFAQVSDSDPRMAFDEGGMMHQFGARGSFGKVYLGDVSRAALRSLGTHGPPKFTEMPRVDEQRWELECETEEVRMFISSRHYWGFGLFAKCFMNEIVIEGPLQTRARCAMDIVASLGRNPWEPVRVRAFERATSGTMSEHTSSWESLISVARESMSDDISRLQDSIHRMRGIDESGDEILDSADDDLDRAREALADKNAPAVERALSRASSAIVRADPNSKLGVMERELL
;
A
#
# COMPACT_ATOMS: atom_id res chain seq x y z
N MET A 1 -10.90 -29.11 -13.98
CA MET A 1 -11.58 -29.16 -12.67
C MET A 1 -10.54 -28.66 -11.69
N GLY A 2 -10.47 -27.34 -11.50
CA GLY A 2 -9.40 -26.70 -10.74
C GLY A 2 -9.66 -26.84 -9.26
N GLU A 3 -8.66 -27.33 -8.51
CA GLU A 3 -8.63 -27.23 -7.06
C GLU A 3 -8.78 -25.76 -6.66
N VAL A 4 -9.93 -25.42 -6.10
CA VAL A 4 -10.06 -24.23 -5.28
C VAL A 4 -9.22 -24.51 -4.05
N ALA A 5 -8.01 -23.95 -4.03
CA ALA A 5 -7.14 -24.00 -2.87
C ALA A 5 -7.96 -23.58 -1.66
N THR A 6 -8.11 -24.53 -0.73
CA THR A 6 -8.77 -24.35 0.56
C THR A 6 -8.21 -23.10 1.22
N GLY A 7 -9.06 -22.07 1.36
CA GLY A 7 -8.68 -20.81 1.97
C GLY A 7 -8.14 -21.04 3.38
N ASP A 8 -7.02 -20.40 3.69
CA ASP A 8 -6.73 -20.05 5.07
C ASP A 8 -7.90 -19.16 5.50
N SER A 9 -8.84 -19.72 6.25
CA SER A 9 -10.03 -18.99 6.67
C SER A 9 -9.62 -18.07 7.82
N GLY A 10 -9.26 -16.83 7.51
CA GLY A 10 -8.90 -15.86 8.54
C GLY A 10 -7.95 -14.77 8.07
N PRO A 11 -7.75 -13.72 8.88
CA PRO A 11 -6.74 -12.72 8.63
C PRO A 11 -5.33 -13.33 8.75
N VAL A 12 -4.45 -12.95 7.82
CA VAL A 12 -3.04 -13.35 7.79
C VAL A 12 -2.20 -12.09 7.64
N GLY A 13 -1.52 -11.69 8.71
CA GLY A 13 -0.62 -10.53 8.71
C GLY A 13 0.73 -10.83 8.06
N VAL A 14 1.77 -10.94 8.89
CA VAL A 14 3.13 -11.30 8.44
C VAL A 14 3.19 -12.79 8.14
N HIS A 15 3.51 -13.11 6.89
CA HIS A 15 3.68 -14.48 6.41
C HIS A 15 4.64 -14.46 5.21
N PRO A 16 5.39 -15.52 4.89
CA PRO A 16 6.45 -15.45 3.88
C PRO A 16 5.98 -15.09 2.45
N GLN A 17 4.78 -15.51 2.06
CA GLN A 17 4.33 -15.43 0.65
C GLN A 17 3.14 -14.48 0.40
N ARG A 18 2.26 -14.33 1.39
CA ARG A 18 0.97 -13.63 1.22
C ARG A 18 0.48 -13.01 2.51
N SER A 19 -0.36 -11.98 2.43
CA SER A 19 -1.16 -11.44 3.53
C SER A 19 -2.64 -11.47 3.15
N VAL A 20 -3.52 -11.66 4.13
CA VAL A 20 -4.97 -11.59 3.99
C VAL A 20 -5.48 -10.58 5.03
N LEU A 21 -5.99 -9.46 4.55
CA LEU A 21 -6.41 -8.35 5.40
C LEU A 21 -7.90 -8.07 5.17
N PHE A 22 -8.62 -7.83 6.26
CA PHE A 22 -10.03 -7.47 6.18
C PHE A 22 -10.23 -6.03 6.63
N ALA A 23 -11.11 -5.34 5.92
CA ALA A 23 -11.33 -3.91 6.09
C ALA A 23 -12.81 -3.55 5.98
N GLN A 24 -13.30 -2.76 6.94
CA GLN A 24 -14.62 -2.17 6.93
C GLN A 24 -14.70 -1.07 5.87
N VAL A 25 -15.65 -1.19 4.93
CA VAL A 25 -15.98 -0.12 3.97
C VAL A 25 -16.78 0.96 4.68
N SER A 26 -16.36 2.23 4.60
CA SER A 26 -17.09 3.34 5.24
C SER A 26 -17.85 4.21 4.25
N ASP A 27 -17.38 4.24 3.01
CA ASP A 27 -17.94 4.99 1.90
C ASP A 27 -17.97 4.11 0.65
N SER A 28 -19.04 4.19 -0.13
CA SER A 28 -19.21 3.46 -1.40
C SER A 28 -18.49 4.11 -2.58
N ASP A 29 -18.09 5.37 -2.47
CA ASP A 29 -17.34 6.04 -3.51
C ASP A 29 -15.86 5.58 -3.55
N PRO A 30 -15.25 5.51 -4.75
CA PRO A 30 -15.75 6.03 -6.01
C PRO A 30 -16.65 5.04 -6.76
N ARG A 31 -17.55 5.58 -7.56
CA ARG A 31 -18.20 4.85 -8.66
C ARG A 31 -17.25 4.71 -9.83
N MET A 32 -17.17 3.50 -10.38
CA MET A 32 -16.37 3.18 -11.56
C MET A 32 -17.25 2.48 -12.61
N ALA A 33 -16.72 2.35 -13.83
CA ALA A 33 -17.32 1.56 -14.89
C ALA A 33 -16.40 0.38 -15.25
N PHE A 34 -16.91 -0.59 -15.98
CA PHE A 34 -16.10 -1.67 -16.55
C PHE A 34 -16.65 -2.12 -17.91
N ASP A 35 -15.79 -2.72 -18.74
CA ASP A 35 -16.16 -3.27 -20.04
C ASP A 35 -16.58 -4.75 -19.97
N GLU A 36 -16.94 -5.35 -21.10
CA GLU A 36 -17.33 -6.77 -21.21
C GLU A 36 -16.23 -7.74 -20.78
N GLY A 37 -14.96 -7.31 -20.81
CA GLY A 37 -13.81 -8.08 -20.34
C GLY A 37 -13.53 -7.92 -18.85
N GLY A 38 -14.27 -7.05 -18.15
CA GLY A 38 -14.10 -6.73 -16.74
C GLY A 38 -13.01 -5.70 -16.47
N MET A 39 -12.42 -5.08 -17.49
CA MET A 39 -11.41 -4.04 -17.26
C MET A 39 -12.07 -2.80 -16.67
N MET A 40 -11.50 -2.28 -15.60
CA MET A 40 -12.04 -1.11 -14.91
C MET A 40 -11.71 0.17 -15.68
N HIS A 41 -12.71 1.04 -15.81
CA HIS A 41 -12.65 2.33 -16.47
C HIS A 41 -13.23 3.42 -15.56
N GLN A 42 -12.91 4.68 -15.88
CA GLN A 42 -13.57 5.81 -15.24
C GLN A 42 -15.08 5.78 -15.52
N PHE A 43 -15.86 6.22 -14.54
CA PHE A 43 -17.31 6.31 -14.71
C PHE A 43 -17.68 7.25 -15.87
N GLY A 44 -18.59 6.81 -16.73
CA GLY A 44 -19.01 7.56 -17.93
C GLY A 44 -18.15 7.32 -19.18
N ALA A 45 -17.16 6.42 -19.13
CA ALA A 45 -16.42 6.00 -20.32
C ALA A 45 -17.36 5.37 -21.37
N ARG A 46 -17.14 5.69 -22.65
CA ARG A 46 -17.89 5.08 -23.77
C ARG A 46 -17.56 3.59 -23.86
N GLY A 47 -18.57 2.76 -24.09
CA GLY A 47 -18.40 1.30 -24.17
C GLY A 47 -18.40 0.60 -22.81
N SER A 48 -18.81 1.29 -21.73
CA SER A 48 -19.02 0.65 -20.43
C SER A 48 -20.13 -0.40 -20.52
N PHE A 49 -19.83 -1.61 -20.08
CA PHE A 49 -20.79 -2.70 -19.92
C PHE A 49 -21.59 -2.54 -18.62
N GLY A 50 -20.94 -2.07 -17.55
CA GLY A 50 -21.57 -1.92 -16.25
C GLY A 50 -20.95 -0.85 -15.37
N LYS A 51 -21.51 -0.72 -14.16
CA LYS A 51 -21.08 0.20 -13.11
C LYS A 51 -20.86 -0.55 -11.79
N VAL A 52 -19.98 0.01 -10.97
CA VAL A 52 -19.55 -0.61 -9.70
C VAL A 52 -19.30 0.47 -8.66
N TYR A 53 -19.63 0.19 -7.40
CA TYR A 53 -19.21 0.97 -6.25
C TYR A 53 -17.97 0.32 -5.66
N LEU A 54 -16.81 0.97 -5.87
CA LEU A 54 -15.52 0.45 -5.45
C LEU A 54 -15.30 0.64 -3.94
N GLY A 55 -15.74 1.78 -3.40
CA GLY A 55 -15.59 2.11 -1.99
C GLY A 55 -14.21 2.62 -1.59
N ASP A 56 -14.16 3.21 -0.39
CA ASP A 56 -12.98 3.91 0.13
C ASP A 56 -11.77 3.01 0.31
N VAL A 57 -11.99 1.80 0.84
CA VAL A 57 -10.95 0.81 1.11
C VAL A 57 -10.27 0.35 -0.19
N SER A 58 -11.06 -0.02 -1.19
CA SER A 58 -10.51 -0.52 -2.45
C SER A 58 -9.82 0.58 -3.25
N ARG A 59 -10.34 1.83 -3.20
CA ARG A 59 -9.62 2.99 -3.73
C ARG A 59 -8.26 3.18 -3.03
N ALA A 60 -8.21 3.05 -1.70
CA ALA A 60 -6.97 3.16 -0.95
C ALA A 60 -5.98 2.04 -1.30
N ALA A 61 -6.45 0.81 -1.44
CA ALA A 61 -5.64 -0.36 -1.79
C ALA A 61 -5.06 -0.28 -3.21
N LEU A 62 -5.83 0.16 -4.21
CA LEU A 62 -5.29 0.40 -5.54
C LEU A 62 -4.25 1.52 -5.54
N ARG A 63 -4.50 2.59 -4.78
CA ARG A 63 -3.54 3.70 -4.67
C ARG A 63 -2.22 3.28 -4.01
N SER A 64 -2.25 2.35 -3.06
CA SER A 64 -1.03 1.86 -2.39
C SER A 64 -0.12 1.03 -3.30
N LEU A 65 -0.64 0.52 -4.43
CA LEU A 65 0.18 -0.17 -5.43
C LEU A 65 1.02 0.80 -6.28
N GLY A 66 0.76 2.11 -6.21
CA GLY A 66 1.45 3.10 -7.03
C GLY A 66 1.13 2.94 -8.52
N THR A 67 2.15 2.80 -9.36
CA THR A 67 1.97 2.54 -10.79
C THR A 67 1.67 1.07 -11.00
N HIS A 68 0.44 0.76 -11.40
CA HIS A 68 -0.04 -0.61 -11.56
C HIS A 68 -0.74 -0.82 -12.91
N GLY A 69 -0.89 -2.08 -13.31
CA GLY A 69 -1.69 -2.45 -14.47
C GLY A 69 -3.17 -2.09 -14.29
N PRO A 70 -3.97 -2.01 -15.38
CA PRO A 70 -5.39 -1.69 -15.27
C PRO A 70 -6.11 -2.74 -14.43
N PRO A 71 -6.80 -2.37 -13.33
CA PRO A 71 -7.51 -3.33 -12.49
C PRO A 71 -8.61 -4.04 -13.28
N LYS A 72 -8.78 -5.34 -13.01
CA LYS A 72 -9.71 -6.20 -13.72
C LYS A 72 -10.65 -6.91 -12.76
N PHE A 73 -11.95 -6.81 -13.00
CA PHE A 73 -12.96 -7.56 -12.26
C PHE A 73 -12.95 -9.03 -12.69
N THR A 74 -12.66 -9.92 -11.74
CA THR A 74 -12.71 -11.38 -11.92
C THR A 74 -14.13 -11.91 -11.64
N GLU A 75 -14.85 -11.28 -10.71
CA GLU A 75 -16.29 -11.43 -10.52
C GLU A 75 -16.95 -10.06 -10.68
N MET A 76 -17.69 -9.88 -11.78
CA MET A 76 -18.38 -8.62 -12.06
C MET A 76 -19.58 -8.42 -11.12
N PRO A 77 -19.87 -7.17 -10.73
CA PRO A 77 -21.10 -6.89 -10.02
C PRO A 77 -22.31 -7.23 -10.89
N ARG A 78 -23.37 -7.74 -10.23
CA ARG A 78 -24.64 -8.09 -10.88
C ARG A 78 -25.74 -7.14 -10.43
N VAL A 79 -26.63 -7.61 -9.56
CA VAL A 79 -27.71 -6.80 -8.97
C VAL A 79 -27.17 -5.93 -7.84
N ASP A 80 -26.24 -6.48 -7.04
CA ASP A 80 -25.53 -5.76 -5.99
C ASP A 80 -24.24 -5.16 -6.57
N GLU A 81 -24.27 -3.86 -6.85
CA GLU A 81 -23.17 -3.11 -7.47
C GLU A 81 -21.95 -2.94 -6.54
N GLN A 82 -22.04 -3.38 -5.29
CA GLN A 82 -20.95 -3.34 -4.31
C GLN A 82 -20.45 -4.76 -3.94
N ARG A 83 -20.98 -5.81 -4.60
CA ARG A 83 -20.44 -7.17 -4.52
C ARG A 83 -19.67 -7.52 -5.79
N TRP A 84 -18.38 -7.77 -5.67
CA TRP A 84 -17.48 -8.01 -6.79
C TRP A 84 -16.14 -8.58 -6.32
N GLU A 85 -15.33 -9.08 -7.25
CA GLU A 85 -13.93 -9.43 -7.05
C GLU A 85 -13.06 -8.73 -8.10
N LEU A 86 -11.95 -8.18 -7.66
CA LEU A 86 -11.02 -7.38 -8.46
C LEU A 86 -9.60 -7.89 -8.28
N GLU A 87 -8.85 -7.89 -9.36
CA GLU A 87 -7.43 -8.20 -9.38
C GLU A 87 -6.65 -7.01 -9.95
N CYS A 88 -5.48 -6.75 -9.38
CA CYS A 88 -4.51 -5.80 -9.90
C CYS A 88 -3.09 -6.28 -9.59
N GLU A 89 -2.15 -6.03 -10.49
CA GLU A 89 -0.76 -6.44 -10.33
C GLU A 89 0.23 -5.34 -10.71
N THR A 90 1.38 -5.37 -10.05
CA THR A 90 2.62 -4.69 -10.39
C THR A 90 3.69 -5.74 -10.70
N GLU A 91 4.92 -5.31 -10.98
CA GLU A 91 6.05 -6.24 -11.16
C GLU A 91 6.37 -7.04 -9.87
N GLU A 92 6.12 -6.45 -8.69
CA GLU A 92 6.51 -7.04 -7.41
C GLU A 92 5.35 -7.73 -6.68
N VAL A 93 4.13 -7.24 -6.87
CA VAL A 93 2.99 -7.59 -6.02
C VAL A 93 1.75 -7.86 -6.86
N ARG A 94 1.02 -8.90 -6.49
CA ARG A 94 -0.33 -9.19 -6.96
C ARG A 94 -1.33 -8.96 -5.83
N MET A 95 -2.39 -8.21 -6.12
CA MET A 95 -3.42 -7.87 -5.15
C MET A 95 -4.79 -8.32 -5.65
N PHE A 96 -5.49 -9.06 -4.80
CA PHE A 96 -6.89 -9.43 -5.01
C PHE A 96 -7.73 -8.73 -3.95
N ILE A 97 -8.84 -8.14 -4.38
CA ILE A 97 -9.78 -7.46 -3.51
C ILE A 97 -11.15 -8.06 -3.76
N SER A 98 -11.80 -8.59 -2.71
CA SER A 98 -13.19 -9.03 -2.79
C SER A 98 -14.06 -8.13 -1.92
N SER A 99 -15.22 -7.74 -2.44
CA SER A 99 -16.21 -6.94 -1.72
C SER A 99 -17.46 -7.76 -1.48
N ARG A 100 -17.85 -7.91 -0.20
CA ARG A 100 -19.02 -8.70 0.22
C ARG A 100 -19.73 -8.01 1.37
N HIS A 101 -21.05 -8.10 1.42
CA HIS A 101 -21.79 -7.68 2.60
C HIS A 101 -21.59 -8.71 3.72
N TYR A 102 -21.50 -8.24 4.96
CA TYR A 102 -21.35 -9.12 6.13
C TYR A 102 -22.45 -8.93 7.18
N TRP A 103 -23.27 -7.88 7.02
CA TRP A 103 -24.46 -7.64 7.84
C TRP A 103 -25.47 -6.77 7.10
N GLY A 104 -26.67 -6.61 7.68
CA GLY A 104 -27.65 -5.61 7.24
C GLY A 104 -28.14 -5.76 5.79
N PHE A 105 -27.97 -6.94 5.19
CA PHE A 105 -28.37 -7.26 3.81
C PHE A 105 -27.78 -6.33 2.74
N GLY A 106 -26.66 -5.66 3.01
CA GLY A 106 -26.01 -4.78 2.03
C GLY A 106 -26.74 -3.46 1.76
N LEU A 107 -27.62 -3.00 2.68
CA LEU A 107 -28.43 -1.79 2.45
C LEU A 107 -27.63 -0.47 2.51
N PHE A 108 -26.42 -0.48 3.08
CA PHE A 108 -25.56 0.69 3.23
C PHE A 108 -24.11 0.31 2.94
N ALA A 109 -23.25 1.27 2.56
CA ALA A 109 -21.82 1.01 2.34
C ALA A 109 -21.14 0.35 3.57
N LYS A 110 -21.56 0.75 4.77
CA LYS A 110 -21.08 0.19 6.05
C LYS A 110 -21.45 -1.28 6.28
N CYS A 111 -22.36 -1.84 5.47
CA CYS A 111 -22.70 -3.26 5.47
C CYS A 111 -21.65 -4.13 4.79
N PHE A 112 -20.72 -3.52 4.04
CA PHE A 112 -19.70 -4.20 3.26
C PHE A 112 -18.37 -4.23 3.97
N MET A 113 -17.62 -5.27 3.65
CA MET A 113 -16.21 -5.41 3.97
C MET A 113 -15.45 -5.74 2.71
N ASN A 114 -14.18 -5.33 2.67
CA ASN A 114 -13.24 -5.80 1.67
C ASN A 114 -12.26 -6.76 2.30
N GLU A 115 -12.05 -7.90 1.63
CA GLU A 115 -10.92 -8.79 1.84
C GLU A 115 -9.85 -8.41 0.83
N ILE A 116 -8.63 -8.16 1.31
CA ILE A 116 -7.48 -7.74 0.53
C ILE A 116 -6.43 -8.82 0.69
N VAL A 117 -6.19 -9.59 -0.37
CA VAL A 117 -5.11 -10.57 -0.45
C VAL A 117 -3.97 -9.93 -1.21
N ILE A 118 -2.78 -9.89 -0.60
CA ILE A 118 -1.58 -9.35 -1.23
C ILE A 118 -0.53 -10.45 -1.27
N GLU A 119 0.00 -10.72 -2.45
CA GLU A 119 1.06 -11.71 -2.70
C GLU A 119 2.32 -11.00 -3.18
N GLY A 120 3.49 -11.46 -2.71
CA GLY A 120 4.78 -10.87 -3.07
C GLY A 120 5.71 -10.65 -1.87
N PRO A 121 6.81 -9.89 -2.04
CA PRO A 121 7.78 -9.62 -0.99
C PRO A 121 7.14 -9.01 0.25
N LEU A 122 7.55 -9.46 1.43
CA LEU A 122 7.00 -8.99 2.70
C LEU A 122 7.09 -7.46 2.84
N GLN A 123 8.20 -6.86 2.40
CA GLN A 123 8.40 -5.41 2.52
C GLN A 123 7.41 -4.63 1.67
N THR A 124 7.19 -5.02 0.42
CA THR A 124 6.22 -4.34 -0.46
C THR A 124 4.79 -4.50 0.05
N ARG A 125 4.44 -5.68 0.60
CA ARG A 125 3.13 -5.90 1.25
C ARG A 125 2.93 -5.07 2.51
N ALA A 126 3.95 -5.00 3.35
CA ALA A 126 3.96 -4.19 4.56
C ALA A 126 3.76 -2.70 4.23
N ARG A 127 4.46 -2.19 3.20
CA ARG A 127 4.27 -0.83 2.68
C ARG A 127 2.84 -0.58 2.21
N CYS A 128 2.27 -1.50 1.43
CA CYS A 128 0.87 -1.40 0.99
C CYS A 128 -0.10 -1.26 2.18
N ALA A 129 0.07 -2.09 3.22
CA ALA A 129 -0.78 -2.02 4.40
C ALA A 129 -0.68 -0.68 5.13
N MET A 130 0.53 -0.14 5.29
CA MET A 130 0.77 1.17 5.89
C MET A 130 0.12 2.30 5.07
N ASP A 131 0.26 2.28 3.75
CA ASP A 131 -0.32 3.26 2.84
C ASP A 131 -1.85 3.23 2.81
N ILE A 132 -2.45 2.05 2.86
CA ILE A 132 -3.91 1.91 2.94
C ILE A 132 -4.43 2.62 4.19
N VAL A 133 -3.83 2.36 5.35
CA VAL A 133 -4.25 2.96 6.63
C VAL A 133 -4.04 4.47 6.62
N ALA A 134 -2.90 4.94 6.10
CA ALA A 134 -2.60 6.37 5.98
C ALA A 134 -3.61 7.07 5.05
N SER A 135 -3.93 6.46 3.90
CA SER A 135 -4.89 6.98 2.92
C SER A 135 -6.32 7.03 3.46
N LEU A 136 -6.70 6.07 4.32
CA LEU A 136 -8.01 6.03 4.95
C LEU A 136 -8.15 6.98 6.14
N GLY A 137 -7.05 7.31 6.83
CA GLY A 137 -7.06 8.17 8.02
C GLY A 137 -7.78 7.54 9.24
N ARG A 138 -7.99 6.22 9.21
CA ARG A 138 -8.67 5.43 10.25
C ARG A 138 -8.16 3.99 10.23
N ASN A 139 -8.48 3.23 11.27
CA ASN A 139 -8.18 1.81 11.33
C ASN A 139 -9.18 1.01 10.46
N PRO A 140 -8.76 0.37 9.36
CA PRO A 140 -9.67 -0.38 8.49
C PRO A 140 -10.27 -1.61 9.18
N TRP A 141 -9.57 -2.19 10.15
CA TRP A 141 -10.01 -3.37 10.89
C TRP A 141 -11.04 -3.06 12.00
N GLU A 142 -11.59 -1.85 12.09
CA GLU A 142 -12.65 -1.53 13.06
C GLU A 142 -14.04 -1.61 12.42
N PRO A 143 -14.76 -2.75 12.54
CA PRO A 143 -16.06 -2.94 11.91
C PRO A 143 -17.20 -2.28 12.69
N VAL A 144 -18.27 -1.94 11.98
CA VAL A 144 -19.52 -1.45 12.61
C VAL A 144 -20.22 -2.54 13.42
N ARG A 145 -20.14 -3.81 12.99
CA ARG A 145 -20.77 -4.95 13.66
C ARG A 145 -19.76 -6.07 13.94
N VAL A 146 -18.98 -5.91 15.01
CA VAL A 146 -17.92 -6.85 15.45
C VAL A 146 -18.29 -8.33 15.31
N ARG A 147 -19.35 -8.81 15.98
CA ARG A 147 -19.72 -10.25 15.96
C ARG A 147 -20.08 -10.78 14.56
N ALA A 148 -20.62 -9.93 13.69
CA ALA A 148 -20.94 -10.34 12.32
C ALA A 148 -19.68 -10.38 11.47
N PHE A 149 -18.77 -9.43 11.69
CA PHE A 149 -17.48 -9.36 11.03
C PHE A 149 -16.62 -10.58 11.37
N GLU A 150 -16.45 -10.90 12.65
CA GLU A 150 -15.66 -12.06 13.09
C GLU A 150 -16.19 -13.37 12.52
N ARG A 151 -17.52 -13.51 12.43
CA ARG A 151 -18.17 -14.67 11.81
C ARG A 151 -17.91 -14.74 10.30
N ALA A 152 -17.95 -13.60 9.62
CA ALA A 152 -17.75 -13.53 8.17
C ALA A 152 -16.29 -13.77 7.77
N THR A 153 -15.33 -13.41 8.63
CA THR A 153 -13.90 -13.57 8.38
C THR A 153 -13.31 -14.84 8.95
N SER A 154 -14.03 -15.55 9.82
CA SER A 154 -13.48 -16.64 10.63
C SER A 154 -12.25 -16.20 11.44
N GLY A 155 -12.27 -14.97 11.98
CA GLY A 155 -11.14 -14.39 12.69
C GLY A 155 -11.59 -13.38 13.75
N THR A 156 -10.93 -13.38 14.90
CA THR A 156 -11.20 -12.50 16.04
C THR A 156 -10.70 -11.09 15.78
N MET A 157 -11.25 -10.11 16.51
CA MET A 157 -10.76 -8.73 16.43
C MET A 157 -9.27 -8.57 16.75
N SER A 158 -8.74 -9.41 17.66
CA SER A 158 -7.32 -9.41 18.00
C SER A 158 -6.46 -9.88 16.83
N GLU A 159 -6.89 -10.89 16.09
CA GLU A 159 -6.17 -11.39 14.92
C GLU A 159 -6.19 -10.37 13.77
N HIS A 160 -7.31 -9.68 13.56
CA HIS A 160 -7.39 -8.59 12.57
C HIS A 160 -6.44 -7.45 12.93
N THR A 161 -6.50 -6.99 14.19
CA THR A 161 -5.64 -5.90 14.69
C THR A 161 -4.17 -6.28 14.53
N SER A 162 -3.78 -7.46 15.03
CA SER A 162 -2.42 -7.96 14.92
C SER A 162 -1.98 -8.10 13.46
N SER A 163 -2.86 -8.55 12.56
CA SER A 163 -2.49 -8.76 11.16
C SER A 163 -2.10 -7.46 10.47
N TRP A 164 -2.85 -6.38 10.72
CA TRP A 164 -2.53 -5.07 10.20
C TRP A 164 -1.33 -4.44 10.91
N GLU A 165 -1.34 -4.41 12.25
CA GLU A 165 -0.31 -3.73 13.04
C GLU A 165 1.07 -4.36 12.85
N SER A 166 1.17 -5.69 12.72
CA SER A 166 2.45 -6.35 12.47
C SER A 166 3.03 -5.97 11.10
N LEU A 167 2.21 -5.87 10.04
CA LEU A 167 2.67 -5.39 8.73
C LEU A 167 3.10 -3.93 8.79
N ILE A 168 2.33 -3.08 9.46
CA ILE A 168 2.68 -1.67 9.64
C ILE A 168 4.00 -1.53 10.43
N SER A 169 4.23 -2.36 11.45
CA SER A 169 5.50 -2.38 12.19
C SER A 169 6.67 -2.72 11.28
N VAL A 170 6.54 -3.78 10.47
CA VAL A 170 7.56 -4.19 9.50
C VAL A 170 7.91 -3.06 8.53
N ALA A 171 6.91 -2.37 7.99
CA ALA A 171 7.14 -1.23 7.08
C ALA A 171 7.89 -0.10 7.78
N ARG A 172 7.48 0.26 9.00
CA ARG A 172 8.12 1.33 9.78
C ARG A 172 9.55 1.00 10.17
N GLU A 173 9.81 -0.22 10.61
CA GLU A 173 11.15 -0.71 10.93
C GLU A 173 12.05 -0.68 9.70
N SER A 174 11.58 -1.19 8.56
CA SER A 174 12.35 -1.13 7.31
C SER A 174 12.69 0.30 6.88
N MET A 175 11.74 1.23 6.98
CA MET A 175 12.00 2.63 6.64
C MET A 175 12.95 3.30 7.63
N SER A 176 12.83 2.98 8.93
CA SER A 176 13.75 3.47 9.96
C SER A 176 15.17 2.95 9.74
N ASP A 177 15.31 1.69 9.33
CA ASP A 177 16.60 1.09 8.98
C ASP A 177 17.22 1.78 7.76
N ASP A 178 16.43 2.08 6.73
CA ASP A 178 16.90 2.79 5.54
C ASP A 178 17.37 4.21 5.88
N ILE A 179 16.63 4.95 6.72
CA ILE A 179 17.06 6.26 7.25
C ILE A 179 18.40 6.13 7.98
N SER A 180 18.54 5.13 8.86
CA SER A 180 19.75 4.93 9.66
C SER A 180 20.96 4.59 8.79
N ARG A 181 20.78 3.74 7.77
CA ARG A 181 21.84 3.37 6.81
C ARG A 181 22.34 4.57 6.01
N LEU A 182 21.44 5.43 5.55
CA LEU A 182 21.84 6.65 4.84
C LEU A 182 22.53 7.63 5.78
N GLN A 183 22.06 7.77 7.03
CA GLN A 183 22.72 8.60 8.05
C GLN A 183 24.16 8.12 8.30
N ASP A 184 24.37 6.82 8.47
CA ASP A 184 25.70 6.23 8.66
C ASP A 184 26.60 6.43 7.43
N SER A 185 26.02 6.57 6.25
CA SER A 185 26.78 6.88 5.02
C SER A 185 27.21 8.34 5.00
N ILE A 186 26.33 9.28 5.39
CA ILE A 186 26.68 10.70 5.57
C ILE A 186 27.83 10.85 6.58
N HIS A 187 27.70 10.24 7.77
CA HIS A 187 28.73 10.33 8.81
C HIS A 187 30.10 9.80 8.37
N ARG A 188 30.13 8.78 7.52
CA ARG A 188 31.39 8.20 7.01
C ARG A 188 32.07 9.06 5.95
N MET A 189 31.32 9.85 5.18
CA MET A 189 31.87 10.68 4.11
C MET A 189 32.24 12.09 4.57
N ARG A 190 31.63 12.57 5.66
CA ARG A 190 31.85 13.92 6.16
C ARG A 190 33.32 14.15 6.50
N GLY A 191 33.89 15.27 6.02
CA GLY A 191 35.29 15.64 6.22
C GLY A 191 36.29 14.91 5.31
N ILE A 192 35.84 14.10 4.34
CA ILE A 192 36.71 13.55 3.30
C ILE A 192 36.99 14.60 2.22
N ASP A 193 35.99 15.40 1.85
CA ASP A 193 36.08 16.47 0.86
C ASP A 193 35.18 17.64 1.26
N GLU A 194 35.76 18.83 1.44
CA GLU A 194 35.03 20.04 1.85
C GLU A 194 33.93 20.41 0.85
N SER A 195 34.12 20.12 -0.45
CA SER A 195 33.07 20.40 -1.46
C SER A 195 31.89 19.44 -1.38
N GLY A 196 32.09 18.24 -0.83
CA GLY A 196 31.05 17.25 -0.58
C GLY A 196 30.23 17.55 0.68
N ASP A 197 30.82 18.22 1.68
CA ASP A 197 30.17 18.47 2.97
C ASP A 197 28.90 19.33 2.84
N GLU A 198 28.87 20.34 1.96
CA GLU A 198 27.66 21.13 1.69
C GLU A 198 26.52 20.28 1.09
N ILE A 199 26.86 19.31 0.22
CA ILE A 199 25.88 18.38 -0.37
C ILE A 199 25.38 17.41 0.70
N LEU A 200 26.25 16.99 1.62
CA LEU A 200 25.89 16.12 2.74
C LEU A 200 24.97 16.81 3.75
N ASP A 201 25.10 18.12 3.98
CA ASP A 201 24.15 18.90 4.80
C ASP A 201 22.74 18.84 4.21
N SER A 202 22.60 19.00 2.89
CA SER A 202 21.30 18.85 2.22
C SER A 202 20.74 17.43 2.32
N ALA A 203 21.61 16.40 2.36
CA ALA A 203 21.17 15.02 2.55
C ALA A 203 20.63 14.80 3.98
N ASP A 204 21.26 15.42 4.98
CA ASP A 204 20.87 15.34 6.39
C ASP A 204 19.49 15.98 6.62
N ASP A 205 19.26 17.17 6.03
CA ASP A 205 17.96 17.85 6.01
C ASP A 205 16.85 16.96 5.43
N ASP A 206 17.15 16.20 4.36
CA ASP A 206 16.20 15.27 3.77
C ASP A 206 15.96 14.03 4.65
N LEU A 207 16.96 13.55 5.40
CA LEU A 207 16.76 12.48 6.38
C LEU A 207 15.91 12.94 7.57
N ASP A 208 16.02 14.20 8.00
CA ASP A 208 15.13 14.77 9.01
C ASP A 208 13.68 14.84 8.52
N ARG A 209 13.46 15.30 7.28
CA ARG A 209 12.12 15.24 6.65
C ARG A 209 11.59 13.82 6.55
N ALA A 210 12.45 12.83 6.31
CA ALA A 210 12.06 11.42 6.29
C ALA A 210 11.59 10.94 7.67
N ARG A 211 12.28 11.34 8.75
CA ARG A 211 11.89 11.02 10.14
C ARG A 211 10.54 11.62 10.51
N GLU A 212 10.33 12.90 10.17
CA GLU A 212 9.05 13.59 10.38
C GLU A 212 7.91 12.88 9.63
N ALA A 213 8.10 12.61 8.34
CA ALA A 213 7.12 11.90 7.52
C ALA A 213 6.80 10.49 8.05
N LEU A 214 7.79 9.78 8.60
CA LEU A 214 7.59 8.46 9.19
C LEU A 214 6.75 8.54 10.47
N ALA A 215 6.94 9.59 11.28
CA ALA A 215 6.11 9.84 12.46
C ALA A 215 4.64 10.12 12.06
N ASP A 216 4.44 10.83 10.96
CA ASP A 216 3.12 11.15 10.38
C ASP A 216 2.50 9.98 9.58
N LYS A 217 3.15 8.81 9.55
CA LYS A 217 2.72 7.62 8.78
C LYS A 217 2.58 7.88 7.28
N ASN A 218 3.36 8.81 6.73
CA ASN A 218 3.35 9.18 5.33
C ASN A 218 4.50 8.52 4.56
N ALA A 219 4.36 7.22 4.32
CA ALA A 219 5.34 6.41 3.60
C ALA A 219 5.79 7.01 2.25
N PRO A 220 4.91 7.57 1.39
CA PRO A 220 5.34 8.20 0.14
C PRO A 220 6.22 9.44 0.36
N ALA A 221 6.04 10.19 1.46
CA ALA A 221 6.92 11.30 1.79
C ALA A 221 8.28 10.83 2.30
N VAL A 222 8.32 9.75 3.09
CA VAL A 222 9.57 9.08 3.51
C VAL A 222 10.39 8.65 2.30
N GLU A 223 9.79 7.93 1.35
CA GLU A 223 10.49 7.43 0.17
C GLU A 223 11.03 8.57 -0.72
N ARG A 224 10.24 9.63 -0.91
CA ARG A 224 10.71 10.82 -1.65
C ARG A 224 11.90 11.48 -0.98
N ALA A 225 11.90 11.56 0.35
CA ALA A 225 12.99 12.14 1.12
C ALA A 225 14.24 11.26 1.08
N LEU A 226 14.10 9.95 1.29
CA LEU A 226 15.20 8.97 1.15
C LEU A 226 15.81 8.98 -0.25
N SER A 227 15.00 9.09 -1.31
CA SER A 227 15.49 9.18 -2.69
C SER A 227 16.36 10.43 -2.93
N ARG A 228 15.95 11.58 -2.39
CA ARG A 228 16.75 12.82 -2.48
C ARG A 228 18.05 12.72 -1.67
N ALA A 229 17.97 12.24 -0.43
CA ALA A 229 19.14 12.02 0.43
C ALA A 229 20.14 11.06 -0.22
N SER A 230 19.66 9.94 -0.77
CA SER A 230 20.49 8.97 -1.50
C SER A 230 21.16 9.61 -2.73
N SER A 231 20.43 10.41 -3.51
CA SER A 231 21.02 11.12 -4.65
C SER A 231 22.09 12.12 -4.22
N ALA A 232 21.88 12.85 -3.13
CA ALA A 232 22.85 13.80 -2.60
C ALA A 232 24.13 13.09 -2.11
N ILE A 233 23.98 12.00 -1.35
CA ILE A 233 25.08 11.12 -0.92
C ILE A 233 25.92 10.64 -2.12
N VAL A 234 25.29 10.18 -3.20
CA VAL A 234 26.01 9.72 -4.39
C VAL A 234 26.77 10.85 -5.08
N ARG A 235 26.23 12.07 -5.10
CA ARG A 235 26.93 13.24 -5.66
C ARG A 235 28.11 13.70 -4.80
N ALA A 236 27.96 13.62 -3.48
CA ALA A 236 29.02 13.97 -2.53
C ALA A 236 30.18 12.96 -2.53
N ASP A 237 29.95 11.71 -2.97
CA ASP A 237 31.01 10.70 -3.02
C ASP A 237 32.05 11.04 -4.13
N PRO A 238 33.32 11.33 -3.76
CA PRO A 238 34.37 11.71 -4.70
C PRO A 238 34.75 10.59 -5.70
N ASN A 239 34.40 9.35 -5.41
CA ASN A 239 34.68 8.19 -6.28
C ASN A 239 33.49 7.81 -7.15
N SER A 240 32.33 8.47 -6.98
CA SER A 240 31.17 8.21 -7.81
C SER A 240 31.37 8.81 -9.21
N LYS A 241 30.92 8.10 -10.24
CA LYS A 241 31.01 8.59 -11.64
C LYS A 241 30.35 9.97 -11.82
N LEU A 242 29.32 10.27 -11.02
CA LEU A 242 28.63 11.55 -11.05
C LEU A 242 29.46 12.66 -10.40
N GLY A 243 30.09 12.38 -9.26
CA GLY A 243 31.00 13.33 -8.60
C GLY A 243 32.25 13.62 -9.45
N VAL A 244 32.76 12.63 -10.18
CA VAL A 244 33.89 12.82 -11.12
C VAL A 244 33.49 13.69 -12.32
N MET A 245 32.31 13.47 -12.92
CA MET A 245 31.84 14.24 -14.08
C MET A 245 31.56 15.71 -13.75
N GLU A 246 31.02 16.05 -12.57
CA GLU A 246 30.80 17.46 -12.18
C GLU A 246 32.10 18.22 -11.93
N ARG A 247 33.14 17.56 -11.41
CA ARG A 247 34.47 18.17 -11.25
C ARG A 247 35.22 18.38 -12.56
N GLU A 248 34.98 17.56 -13.58
CA GLU A 248 35.58 17.73 -14.92
C GLU A 248 34.93 18.86 -15.73
N LEU A 249 33.78 19.39 -15.30
CA LEU A 249 33.04 20.47 -15.95
C LEU A 249 33.27 21.86 -15.32
N LEU A 250 34.05 21.94 -14.25
CA LEU A 250 34.49 23.18 -13.57
C LEU A 250 35.97 23.46 -13.85
#